data_AF-A0A932VUL7-F1
#
_entry.id   AF-A0A932VUL7-F1
#
_cell.length_a   1.000
_cell.length_b   1.000
_cell.length_c   1.000
_cell.angle_alpha   90.00
_cell.angle_beta   90.00
_cell.angle_gamma   90.00
#
_symmetry.space_group_name_H-M   'P 1'
#
loop_
_entity.id
_entity.type
_entity.pdbx_description
1 polymer ?
#
loop_
_entity_poly.entity_id
_entity_poly.type
_entity_poly.pdbx_seq_one_letter_code
_entity_poly.pdbx_strand_id
1 'polypeptide(L)'
;MKDKRLWPIFGILIAAIPVTLFFQEEFRTAVIIPLAHFFWLASLFIDSIPQALVWVALLLVVLVIISANFFRVPKMRFKRDSGVMRRMGAVESWLEWIIQAEQGTYYRGRLAKRMMDMAIPIIAYTDRLSTTAVKRRIEDASLKLPPDVLSYLQQGLETLAWRSFYDPFLRIPFLKRKEDVAILTSGPIRLIEYLRQTFKGRVGR
;
A
#
# COMPACT_ATOMS: atom_id res chain seq x y z
N MET A 1 -6.05 2.12 -38.84
CA MET A 1 -4.60 1.91 -38.98
C MET A 1 -4.34 0.42 -38.81
N LYS A 2 -4.10 -0.27 -39.93
CA LYS A 2 -4.06 -1.75 -40.03
C LYS A 2 -2.77 -2.30 -39.41
N ASP A 3 -2.90 -3.38 -38.65
CA ASP A 3 -1.86 -4.07 -37.87
C ASP A 3 -0.71 -4.62 -38.73
N LYS A 4 0.22 -3.74 -39.12
CA LYS A 4 1.47 -4.11 -39.84
C LYS A 4 2.42 -4.98 -39.01
N ARG A 5 2.11 -5.22 -37.74
CA ARG A 5 2.93 -5.97 -36.79
C ARG A 5 2.82 -7.49 -36.94
N LEU A 6 1.76 -7.99 -37.61
CA LEU A 6 1.55 -9.41 -37.87
C LEU A 6 2.11 -9.89 -39.23
N TRP A 7 2.41 -8.96 -40.14
CA TRP A 7 3.02 -9.27 -41.45
C TRP A 7 4.32 -10.08 -41.38
N PRO A 8 5.29 -9.77 -40.48
CA PRO A 8 6.51 -10.56 -40.38
C PRO A 8 6.24 -11.98 -39.82
N ILE A 9 5.26 -12.13 -38.93
CA ILE A 9 4.89 -13.44 -38.37
C ILE A 9 4.26 -14.31 -39.48
N PHE A 10 3.42 -13.72 -40.32
CA PHE A 10 2.80 -14.42 -41.45
C PHE A 10 3.83 -14.83 -42.50
N GLY A 11 4.81 -13.96 -42.78
CA GLY A 11 5.94 -14.28 -43.66
C GLY A 11 6.81 -15.43 -43.13
N ILE A 12 7.11 -15.44 -41.83
CA ILE A 12 7.85 -16.53 -41.17
C ILE A 12 7.07 -17.84 -41.21
N LEU A 13 5.75 -17.78 -40.95
CA LEU A 13 4.90 -18.97 -40.96
C LEU A 13 4.81 -19.59 -42.36
N ILE A 14 4.70 -18.77 -43.40
CA ILE A 14 4.67 -19.23 -44.80
C ILE A 14 6.04 -19.76 -45.25
N ALA A 15 7.13 -19.11 -44.84
CA ALA A 15 8.49 -19.56 -45.16
C ALA A 15 8.86 -20.87 -44.43
N ALA A 16 8.25 -21.16 -43.28
CA ALA A 16 8.45 -22.40 -42.55
C ALA A 16 7.89 -23.62 -43.32
N ILE A 17 6.83 -23.45 -44.10
CA ILE A 17 6.16 -24.55 -44.84
C ILE A 17 7.09 -25.24 -45.85
N PRO A 18 7.74 -24.55 -46.81
CA PRO A 18 8.66 -25.20 -47.75
C PRO A 18 9.89 -25.77 -47.06
N VAL A 19 10.39 -25.16 -45.98
CA VAL A 19 11.50 -25.70 -45.19
C VAL A 19 11.11 -27.04 -44.54
N THR A 20 9.91 -27.12 -43.97
CA THR A 20 9.41 -28.38 -43.41
C THR A 20 9.13 -29.44 -44.48
N LEU A 21 8.74 -29.06 -45.71
CA LEU A 21 8.51 -30.00 -46.80
C LEU A 21 9.82 -30.53 -47.41
N PHE A 22 10.88 -29.72 -47.47
CA PHE A 22 12.16 -30.12 -48.05
C PHE A 22 13.00 -30.99 -47.10
N PHE A 23 12.85 -30.78 -45.79
CA PHE A 23 13.51 -31.56 -44.74
C PHE A 23 12.54 -32.48 -44.01
N GLN A 24 11.46 -32.93 -44.69
CA GLN A 24 10.34 -33.57 -44.02
C GLN A 24 10.74 -34.87 -43.30
N GLU A 25 11.63 -35.67 -43.88
CA GLU A 25 12.11 -36.91 -43.27
C GLU A 25 13.13 -36.64 -42.15
N GLU A 26 14.10 -35.75 -42.35
CA GLU A 26 15.06 -35.36 -41.30
C GLU A 26 14.35 -34.66 -40.12
N PHE A 27 13.41 -33.76 -40.38
CA PHE A 27 12.65 -33.06 -39.35
C PHE A 27 11.70 -34.01 -38.62
N ARG A 28 11.07 -34.95 -39.33
CA ARG A 28 10.26 -36.00 -38.71
C ARG A 28 11.11 -36.86 -37.77
N THR A 29 12.29 -37.28 -38.22
CA THR A 29 13.14 -38.19 -37.45
C THR A 29 13.87 -37.47 -36.30
N ALA A 30 14.33 -36.24 -36.51
CA ALA A 30 15.10 -35.46 -35.54
C ALA A 30 14.25 -34.63 -34.56
N VAL A 31 13.01 -34.28 -34.94
CA VAL A 31 12.14 -33.42 -34.10
C VAL A 31 10.87 -34.15 -33.72
N ILE A 32 10.08 -34.64 -34.68
CA ILE A 32 8.73 -35.19 -34.39
C ILE A 32 8.81 -36.46 -33.54
N ILE A 33 9.66 -37.42 -33.92
CA ILE A 33 9.84 -38.68 -33.18
C ILE A 33 10.29 -38.43 -31.73
N PRO A 34 11.36 -37.63 -31.47
CA PRO A 34 11.76 -37.35 -30.09
C PRO A 34 10.71 -36.53 -29.33
N LEU A 35 10.01 -35.57 -29.95
CA LEU A 35 8.92 -34.86 -29.29
C LEU A 35 7.78 -35.80 -28.88
N ALA A 36 7.41 -36.75 -29.75
CA ALA A 36 6.39 -37.75 -29.46
C ALA A 36 6.82 -38.65 -28.29
N HIS A 37 8.10 -39.05 -28.24
CA HIS A 37 8.66 -39.77 -27.10
C HIS A 37 8.64 -38.93 -25.82
N PHE A 38 9.00 -37.65 -25.90
CA PHE A 38 8.92 -36.73 -24.75
C PHE A 38 7.50 -36.60 -24.23
N PHE A 39 6.52 -36.42 -25.11
CA PHE A 39 5.10 -36.34 -24.74
C PHE A 39 4.60 -37.65 -24.15
N TRP A 40 4.99 -38.79 -24.71
CA TRP A 40 4.65 -40.10 -24.18
C TRP A 40 5.25 -40.32 -22.78
N LEU A 41 6.53 -39.97 -22.58
CA LEU A 41 7.17 -40.01 -21.28
C LEU A 41 6.45 -39.09 -20.28
N ALA A 42 6.13 -37.87 -20.71
CA ALA A 42 5.43 -36.90 -19.87
C ALA A 42 4.02 -37.39 -19.48
N SER A 43 3.29 -38.02 -20.41
CA SER A 43 2.01 -38.66 -20.11
C SER A 43 2.19 -39.76 -19.08
N LEU A 44 3.19 -40.65 -19.26
CA LEU A 44 3.50 -41.68 -18.28
C LEU A 44 3.80 -41.10 -16.90
N PHE A 45 4.55 -40.00 -16.84
CA PHE A 45 4.85 -39.32 -15.59
C PHE A 45 3.58 -38.75 -14.94
N ILE A 46 2.70 -38.11 -15.72
CA ILE A 46 1.44 -37.55 -15.23
C ILE A 46 0.51 -38.67 -14.73
N ASP A 47 0.40 -39.76 -15.49
CA ASP A 47 -0.43 -40.92 -15.14
C ASP A 47 0.13 -41.70 -13.93
N SER A 48 1.45 -41.63 -13.72
CA SER A 48 2.13 -42.21 -12.56
C SER A 48 1.91 -41.41 -11.28
N ILE A 49 1.43 -40.16 -11.36
CA ILE A 49 1.10 -39.36 -10.17
C ILE A 49 -0.22 -39.92 -9.62
N PRO A 50 -0.21 -40.53 -8.42
CA PRO A 50 -1.45 -40.97 -7.80
C PRO A 50 -2.37 -39.77 -7.64
N GLN A 51 -3.60 -39.89 -8.12
CA GLN A 51 -4.59 -38.81 -8.05
C GLN A 51 -4.75 -38.29 -6.61
N ALA A 52 -4.55 -39.17 -5.62
CA ALA A 52 -4.51 -38.83 -4.19
C ALA A 52 -3.45 -37.76 -3.85
N LEU A 53 -2.25 -37.79 -4.44
CA LEU A 53 -1.20 -36.79 -4.18
C LEU A 53 -1.60 -35.41 -4.70
N VAL A 54 -2.26 -35.34 -5.84
CA VAL A 54 -2.77 -34.06 -6.40
C VAL A 54 -3.80 -33.45 -5.44
N TRP A 55 -4.73 -34.27 -4.95
CA TRP A 55 -5.73 -33.85 -3.97
C TRP A 55 -5.10 -33.42 -2.65
N VAL A 56 -4.12 -34.17 -2.15
CA VAL A 56 -3.39 -33.83 -0.92
C VAL A 56 -2.66 -32.50 -1.09
N ALA A 57 -1.95 -32.29 -2.21
CA ALA A 57 -1.26 -31.03 -2.48
C ALA A 57 -2.24 -29.85 -2.56
N LEU A 58 -3.37 -30.02 -3.24
CA LEU A 58 -4.41 -29.00 -3.34
C LEU A 58 -5.00 -28.67 -1.96
N LEU A 59 -5.33 -29.69 -1.16
CA LEU A 59 -5.80 -29.50 0.21
C LEU A 59 -4.77 -28.78 1.09
N LEU A 60 -3.49 -29.10 0.93
CA LEU A 60 -2.40 -28.45 1.65
C LEU A 60 -2.30 -26.97 1.28
N VAL A 61 -2.40 -26.63 -0.01
CA VAL A 61 -2.45 -25.23 -0.48
C VAL A 61 -3.65 -24.49 0.12
N VAL A 62 -4.84 -25.11 0.09
CA VAL A 62 -6.05 -24.53 0.70
C VAL A 62 -5.85 -24.32 2.21
N LEU A 63 -5.27 -25.29 2.91
CA LEU A 63 -4.99 -25.19 4.34
C LEU A 63 -3.98 -24.07 4.66
N VAL A 64 -2.94 -23.90 3.83
CA VAL A 64 -1.98 -22.80 3.95
C VAL A 64 -2.67 -21.45 3.72
N ILE A 65 -3.55 -21.35 2.73
CA ILE A 65 -4.32 -20.12 2.47
C ILE A 65 -5.25 -19.81 3.65
N ILE A 66 -5.97 -20.81 4.16
CA ILE A 66 -6.90 -20.66 5.28
C ILE A 66 -6.13 -20.26 6.54
N SER A 67 -5.04 -20.95 6.87
CA SER A 67 -4.21 -20.63 8.04
C SER A 67 -3.59 -19.24 7.92
N ALA A 68 -3.03 -18.89 6.76
CA ALA A 68 -2.52 -17.54 6.50
C ALA A 68 -3.61 -16.46 6.64
N ASN A 69 -4.86 -16.78 6.28
CA ASN A 69 -5.99 -15.87 6.43
C ASN A 69 -6.57 -15.86 7.85
N PHE A 70 -6.43 -16.94 8.62
CA PHE A 70 -6.86 -17.02 10.01
C PHE A 70 -5.91 -16.24 10.94
N PHE A 71 -4.60 -16.32 10.70
CA PHE A 71 -3.61 -15.51 11.42
C PHE A 71 -3.58 -14.04 10.98
N ARG A 72 -4.11 -13.74 9.79
CA ARG A 72 -4.49 -12.37 9.43
C ARG A 72 -5.79 -12.06 10.15
N VAL A 73 -5.69 -11.50 11.36
CA VAL A 73 -6.82 -10.89 12.10
C VAL A 73 -7.78 -10.30 11.07
N PRO A 74 -9.02 -10.80 10.96
CA PRO A 74 -9.93 -10.32 9.94
C PRO A 74 -9.99 -8.81 10.17
N LYS A 75 -9.54 -8.03 9.18
CA LYS A 75 -9.89 -6.62 9.13
C LYS A 75 -11.40 -6.67 9.15
N MET A 76 -12.00 -6.40 10.31
CA MET A 76 -13.41 -6.15 10.44
C MET A 76 -13.66 -5.09 9.38
N ARG A 77 -14.15 -5.52 8.22
CA ARG A 77 -14.90 -4.64 7.35
C ARG A 77 -16.07 -4.31 8.23
N PHE A 78 -15.95 -3.21 8.97
CA PHE A 78 -17.10 -2.55 9.54
C PHE A 78 -18.07 -2.48 8.37
N LYS A 79 -19.07 -3.36 8.41
CA LYS A 79 -20.32 -3.13 7.73
C LYS A 79 -20.65 -1.74 8.23
N ARG A 80 -20.53 -0.76 7.35
CA ARG A 80 -21.07 0.56 7.60
C ARG A 80 -22.55 0.25 7.70
N ASP A 81 -23.03 0.03 8.91
CA ASP A 81 -24.45 -0.03 9.15
C ASP A 81 -24.97 1.28 8.59
N SER A 82 -25.63 1.17 7.44
CA SER A 82 -26.45 2.21 6.85
C SER A 82 -27.74 2.39 7.65
N GLY A 83 -27.79 1.88 8.89
CA GLY A 83 -28.82 2.11 9.87
C GLY A 83 -28.47 3.31 10.72
N VAL A 84 -29.15 4.43 10.47
CA VAL A 84 -29.10 5.67 11.25
C VAL A 84 -27.77 6.38 11.15
N MET A 85 -27.61 7.16 10.07
CA MET A 85 -26.69 8.28 10.03
C MET A 85 -27.20 9.33 11.02
N ARG A 86 -27.03 9.07 12.33
CA ARG A 86 -27.15 10.08 13.37
C ARG A 86 -26.18 11.15 12.93
N ARG A 87 -26.67 12.38 12.71
CA ARG A 87 -25.82 13.52 12.32
C ARG A 87 -24.87 13.79 13.48
N MET A 88 -23.80 13.01 13.57
CA MET A 88 -22.72 13.24 14.52
C MET A 88 -22.18 14.62 14.19
N GLY A 89 -22.26 15.51 15.18
CA GLY A 89 -21.68 16.84 15.06
C GLY A 89 -20.19 16.71 14.77
N ALA A 90 -19.60 17.74 14.15
CA ALA A 90 -18.17 17.75 13.88
C ALA A 90 -17.35 17.42 15.15
N VAL A 91 -17.76 17.94 16.31
CA VAL A 91 -17.15 17.69 17.62
C VAL A 91 -17.23 16.22 18.04
N GLU A 92 -18.40 15.58 17.87
CA GLU A 92 -18.59 14.16 18.19
C GLU A 92 -17.65 13.29 17.36
N SER A 93 -17.55 13.60 16.06
CA SER A 93 -16.66 12.87 15.16
C SER A 93 -15.21 12.98 15.63
N TRP A 94 -14.75 14.17 16.04
CA TRP A 94 -13.39 14.38 16.57
C TRP A 94 -13.12 13.63 17.85
N LEU A 95 -14.11 13.59 18.75
CA LEU A 95 -14.00 12.87 20.00
C LEU A 95 -13.79 11.37 19.74
N GLU A 96 -14.50 10.79 18.77
CA GLU A 96 -14.26 9.41 18.35
C GLU A 96 -12.83 9.17 17.84
N TRP A 97 -12.26 10.10 17.07
CA TRP A 97 -10.88 9.97 16.58
C TRP A 97 -9.85 10.02 17.72
N ILE A 98 -10.11 10.85 18.74
CA ILE A 98 -9.26 10.93 19.94
C ILE A 98 -9.34 9.64 20.74
N ILE A 99 -10.55 9.14 20.99
CA ILE A 99 -10.77 7.87 21.71
C ILE A 99 -10.13 6.70 20.94
N GLN A 100 -10.28 6.66 19.61
CA GLN A 100 -9.66 5.62 18.79
C GLN A 100 -8.12 5.69 18.81
N ALA A 101 -7.52 6.88 18.93
CA ALA A 101 -6.08 7.02 19.02
C ALA A 101 -5.48 6.36 20.28
N GLU A 102 -6.27 6.18 21.34
CA GLU A 102 -5.83 5.46 22.53
C GLU A 102 -5.65 3.95 22.27
N GLN A 103 -6.39 3.40 21.29
CA GLN A 103 -6.45 1.95 21.02
C GLN A 103 -5.20 1.39 20.31
N GLY A 104 -4.28 2.23 19.81
CA GLY A 104 -2.98 1.75 19.32
C GLY A 104 -2.24 2.71 18.41
N THR A 105 -0.96 2.40 18.15
CA THR A 105 -0.01 3.23 17.37
C THR A 105 -0.54 3.60 15.98
N TYR A 106 -1.25 2.68 15.33
CA TYR A 106 -1.85 2.92 14.02
C TYR A 106 -2.89 4.06 14.04
N TYR A 107 -3.77 4.06 15.04
CA TYR A 107 -4.80 5.10 15.18
C TYR A 107 -4.19 6.44 15.57
N ARG A 108 -3.10 6.44 16.35
CA ARG A 108 -2.33 7.65 16.68
C ARG A 108 -1.73 8.31 15.45
N GLY A 109 -1.06 7.54 14.57
CA GLY A 109 -0.54 8.07 13.31
C GLY A 109 -1.65 8.63 12.41
N ARG A 110 -2.82 7.96 12.41
CA ARG A 110 -3.99 8.42 11.65
C ARG A 110 -4.57 9.74 12.20
N LEU A 111 -4.57 9.92 13.52
CA LEU A 111 -4.96 11.18 14.19
C LEU A 111 -3.95 12.30 13.89
N ALA A 112 -2.64 12.02 14.00
CA ALA A 112 -1.57 12.97 13.69
C ALA A 112 -1.69 13.49 12.25
N LYS A 113 -1.93 12.60 11.29
CA LYS A 113 -2.18 12.99 9.90
C LYS A 113 -3.39 13.93 9.76
N ARG A 114 -4.53 13.60 10.37
CA ARG A 114 -5.74 14.43 10.27
C ARG A 114 -5.52 15.81 10.88
N MET A 115 -4.85 15.88 12.02
CA MET A 115 -4.48 17.13 12.66
C MET A 115 -3.55 17.96 11.76
N MET A 116 -2.58 17.32 11.13
CA MET A 116 -1.68 17.96 10.17
C MET A 116 -2.40 18.49 8.93
N ASP A 117 -3.32 17.70 8.35
CA ASP A 117 -4.13 18.10 7.19
C ASP A 117 -4.97 19.37 7.49
N MET A 118 -5.31 19.61 8.77
CA MET A 118 -5.99 20.83 9.19
C MET A 118 -5.03 21.98 9.55
N ALA A 119 -3.91 21.67 10.19
CA ALA A 119 -2.95 22.67 10.61
C ALA A 119 -2.22 23.31 9.43
N ILE A 120 -1.88 22.54 8.39
CA ILE A 120 -1.11 23.04 7.24
C ILE A 120 -1.81 24.19 6.51
N PRO A 121 -3.11 24.10 6.13
CA PRO A 121 -3.82 25.23 5.53
C PRO A 121 -3.85 26.46 6.41
N ILE A 122 -4.01 26.29 7.73
CA ILE A 122 -4.06 27.40 8.69
C ILE A 122 -2.70 28.09 8.79
N ILE A 123 -1.62 27.32 8.90
CA ILE A 123 -0.25 27.84 8.95
C ILE A 123 0.11 28.51 7.61
N ALA A 124 -0.25 27.90 6.48
CA ALA A 124 -0.05 28.46 5.15
C ALA A 124 -0.73 29.83 5.01
N TYR A 125 -1.97 29.94 5.48
CA TYR A 125 -2.70 31.20 5.53
C TYR A 125 -2.04 32.21 6.48
N THR A 126 -1.57 31.74 7.64
CA THR A 126 -0.94 32.57 8.67
C THR A 126 0.36 33.20 8.15
N ASP A 127 1.23 32.40 7.54
CA ASP A 127 2.58 32.81 7.12
C ASP A 127 2.62 33.31 5.67
N ARG A 128 1.47 33.40 5.00
CA ARG A 128 1.34 33.75 3.57
C ARG A 128 2.20 32.85 2.67
N LEU A 129 2.27 31.57 3.02
CA LEU A 129 3.02 30.55 2.28
C LEU A 129 2.05 29.62 1.54
N SER A 130 2.54 28.95 0.51
CA SER A 130 1.79 27.84 -0.09
C SER A 130 1.84 26.62 0.84
N THR A 131 0.81 25.77 0.77
CA THR A 131 0.74 24.53 1.56
C THR A 131 1.94 23.60 1.29
N THR A 132 2.45 23.59 0.05
CA THR A 132 3.66 22.85 -0.35
C THR A 132 4.92 23.45 0.29
N ALA A 133 5.03 24.78 0.36
CA ALA A 133 6.16 25.44 1.02
C ALA A 133 6.16 25.19 2.54
N VAL A 134 4.97 25.17 3.18
CA VAL A 134 4.84 24.82 4.60
C VAL A 134 5.29 23.38 4.85
N LYS A 135 4.86 22.43 4.03
CA LYS A 135 5.29 21.02 4.16
C LYS A 135 6.81 20.86 4.08
N ARG A 136 7.45 21.46 3.06
CA ARG A 136 8.91 21.45 2.92
C ARG A 136 9.62 22.08 4.13
N ARG A 137 9.12 23.20 4.64
CA ARG A 137 9.71 23.85 5.82
C ARG A 137 9.53 23.06 7.13
N ILE A 138 8.49 22.22 7.22
CA ILE A 138 8.31 21.28 8.31
C ILE A 138 9.31 20.11 8.19
N GLU A 139 9.53 19.60 6.98
CA GLU A 139 10.54 18.56 6.70
C GLU A 139 11.97 19.07 7.02
N ASP A 140 12.30 20.28 6.58
CA ASP A 140 13.62 20.89 6.77
C ASP A 140 13.82 21.48 8.19
N ALA A 141 12.84 21.33 9.09
CA ALA A 141 12.80 21.95 10.43
C ALA A 141 13.08 23.47 10.45
N SER A 142 12.85 24.16 9.32
CA SER A 142 13.15 25.58 9.14
C SER A 142 11.98 26.51 9.53
N LEU A 143 10.83 25.93 9.83
CA LEU A 143 9.65 26.66 10.29
C LEU A 143 9.80 27.02 11.78
N LYS A 144 9.58 28.29 12.14
CA LYS A 144 9.62 28.78 13.53
C LYS A 144 8.39 28.31 14.32
N LEU A 145 8.34 27.01 14.63
CA LEU A 145 7.32 26.39 15.47
C LEU A 145 7.92 25.93 16.80
N PRO A 146 7.12 25.82 17.87
CA PRO A 146 7.53 25.12 19.07
C PRO A 146 8.00 23.70 18.74
N PRO A 147 9.09 23.20 19.36
CA PRO A 147 9.71 21.93 18.97
C PRO A 147 8.74 20.76 19.06
N ASP A 148 7.85 20.74 20.06
CA ASP A 148 6.86 19.67 20.23
C ASP A 148 5.82 19.62 19.11
N VAL A 149 5.43 20.80 18.59
CA VAL A 149 4.46 20.92 17.50
C VAL A 149 5.11 20.51 16.18
N LEU A 150 6.37 20.89 16.00
CA LEU A 150 7.16 20.54 14.82
C LEU A 150 7.36 19.01 14.73
N SER A 151 7.77 18.36 15.83
CA SER A 151 7.92 16.90 15.88
C SER A 151 6.60 16.16 15.61
N TYR A 152 5.48 16.67 16.14
CA TYR A 152 4.17 16.06 15.90
C TYR A 152 3.72 16.18 14.43
N LEU A 153 3.97 17.33 13.79
CA LEU A 153 3.65 17.52 12.37
C LEU A 153 4.55 16.68 11.46
N GLN A 154 5.85 16.56 11.78
CA GLN A 154 6.78 15.69 11.06
C GLN A 154 6.34 14.23 11.10
N GLN A 155 5.88 13.74 12.26
CA GLN A 155 5.35 12.39 12.40
C GLN A 155 4.08 12.16 11.54
N GLY A 156 3.25 13.19 11.39
CA GLY A 156 2.12 13.19 10.45
C GLY A 156 2.54 13.06 8.98
N LEU A 157 3.63 13.73 8.59
CA LEU A 157 4.25 13.67 7.26
C LEU A 157 4.88 12.30 6.97
N GLU A 158 5.61 11.72 7.94
CA GLU A 158 6.18 10.38 7.79
C GLU A 158 5.09 9.32 7.59
N THR A 159 3.97 9.45 8.30
CA THR A 159 2.80 8.56 8.13
C THR A 159 2.22 8.62 6.71
N LEU A 160 2.40 9.73 5.98
CA LEU A 160 2.05 9.84 4.56
C LEU A 160 3.04 9.11 3.63
N ALA A 161 4.33 9.09 3.97
CA ALA A 161 5.36 8.41 3.17
C ALA A 161 5.05 6.91 3.02
N TRP A 162 4.59 6.25 4.09
CA TRP A 162 4.17 4.85 4.07
C TRP A 162 3.02 4.52 3.11
N ARG A 163 2.20 5.50 2.69
CA ARG A 163 1.09 5.29 1.74
C ARG A 163 1.52 5.50 0.28
N SER A 164 2.64 6.18 0.03
CA SER A 164 3.17 6.42 -1.31
C SER A 164 4.24 5.40 -1.72
N PHE A 165 4.87 4.73 -0.76
CA PHE A 165 5.97 3.79 -1.02
C PHE A 165 5.48 2.34 -1.11
N TYR A 166 5.09 1.94 -2.33
CA TYR A 166 5.27 0.57 -2.81
C TYR A 166 6.73 0.36 -3.25
N ASP A 167 7.70 0.58 -2.35
CA ASP A 167 9.07 0.07 -2.52
C ASP A 167 9.27 -1.11 -1.55
N PRO A 168 9.59 -2.32 -2.02
CA PRO A 168 9.66 -3.49 -1.16
C PRO A 168 10.91 -3.55 -0.26
N PHE A 169 11.85 -2.60 -0.34
CA PHE A 169 13.24 -2.86 0.05
C PHE A 169 13.96 -1.90 1.00
N LEU A 170 13.35 -0.86 1.59
CA LEU A 170 14.12 0.08 2.42
C LEU A 170 13.66 0.19 3.88
N ARG A 171 14.46 -0.49 4.71
CA ARG A 171 15.00 -0.08 6.02
C ARG A 171 14.01 0.49 7.02
N ILE A 172 13.53 -0.43 7.84
CA ILE A 172 13.13 -0.26 9.23
C ILE A 172 14.08 0.67 10.02
N PRO A 173 13.54 1.70 10.70
CA PRO A 173 14.08 2.15 11.98
C PRO A 173 12.95 2.05 13.04
N PHE A 174 12.52 0.83 13.36
CA PHE A 174 11.46 0.56 14.36
C PHE A 174 11.96 0.67 15.81
N LEU A 175 13.07 1.37 16.07
CA LEU A 175 13.71 1.45 17.38
C LEU A 175 13.67 2.84 18.05
N LYS A 176 12.60 3.62 17.81
CA LYS A 176 12.31 4.85 18.60
C LYS A 176 10.99 4.80 19.39
N ARG A 177 10.53 3.58 19.69
CA ARG A 177 9.19 3.25 20.23
C ARG A 177 8.82 3.89 21.58
N LYS A 178 9.77 4.42 22.37
CA LYS A 178 9.48 4.94 23.72
C LYS A 178 9.28 6.46 23.77
N GLU A 179 9.95 7.23 22.91
CA GLU A 179 9.82 8.69 22.84
C GLU A 179 8.60 9.11 22.02
N ASP A 180 8.31 8.39 20.94
CA ASP A 180 7.17 8.67 20.06
C ASP A 180 5.81 8.56 20.79
N VAL A 181 5.73 7.71 21.83
CA VAL A 181 4.50 7.47 22.59
C VAL A 181 4.11 8.68 23.46
N ALA A 182 5.09 9.40 24.03
CA ALA A 182 4.86 10.60 24.84
C ALA A 182 4.51 11.83 23.98
N ILE A 183 5.13 11.93 22.79
CA ILE A 183 4.84 12.98 21.81
C ILE A 183 3.43 12.81 21.23
N LEU A 184 2.99 11.56 20.98
CA LEU A 184 1.67 11.27 20.41
C LEU A 184 0.51 11.50 21.38
N THR A 185 0.74 11.42 22.69
CA THR A 185 -0.30 11.62 23.71
C THR A 185 -0.49 13.09 24.09
N SER A 186 0.58 13.89 24.04
CA SER A 186 0.53 15.33 24.39
C SER A 186 0.47 16.28 23.17
N GLY A 187 0.90 15.81 22.00
CA GLY A 187 0.97 16.58 20.75
C GLY A 187 -0.36 17.17 20.24
N PRO A 188 -1.51 16.47 20.29
CA PRO A 188 -2.77 17.01 19.81
C PRO A 188 -3.20 18.28 20.58
N ILE A 189 -3.06 18.26 21.90
CA ILE A 189 -3.46 19.35 22.79
C ILE A 189 -2.54 20.57 22.56
N ARG A 190 -1.23 20.34 22.45
CA ARG A 190 -0.24 21.42 22.21
C ARG A 190 -0.43 22.08 20.85
N LEU A 191 -0.75 21.30 19.81
CA LEU A 191 -1.05 21.83 18.48
C LEU A 191 -2.32 22.70 18.50
N ILE A 192 -3.39 22.25 19.17
CA ILE A 192 -4.64 23.02 19.29
C ILE A 192 -4.39 24.34 20.03
N GLU A 193 -3.64 24.30 21.13
CA GLU A 193 -3.34 25.49 21.92
C GLU A 193 -2.46 26.48 21.13
N TYR A 194 -1.47 25.99 20.39
CA TYR A 194 -0.67 26.81 19.48
C TYR A 194 -1.55 27.51 18.44
N LEU A 195 -2.39 26.76 17.72
CA LEU A 195 -3.29 27.32 16.71
C LEU A 195 -4.25 28.36 17.32
N ARG A 196 -4.79 28.08 18.51
CA ARG A 196 -5.63 29.03 19.26
C ARG A 196 -4.88 30.33 19.56
N GLN A 197 -3.64 30.25 20.05
CA GLN A 197 -2.82 31.42 20.36
C GLN A 197 -2.50 32.23 19.09
N THR A 198 -2.13 31.56 18.00
CA THR A 198 -1.86 32.19 16.70
C THR A 198 -3.07 32.97 16.18
N PHE A 199 -4.28 32.44 16.34
CA PHE A 199 -5.51 33.14 15.97
C PHE A 199 -5.84 34.30 16.91
N LYS A 200 -5.77 34.09 18.24
CA LYS A 200 -6.11 35.12 19.24
C LYS A 200 -5.22 36.36 19.14
N GLY A 201 -3.93 36.18 18.85
CA GLY A 201 -2.97 37.29 18.68
C GLY A 201 -3.20 38.17 17.44
N ARG A 202 -4.05 37.75 16.50
CA ARG A 202 -4.30 38.46 15.23
C ARG A 202 -5.70 39.07 15.13
N VAL A 203 -6.70 38.53 15.85
CA VAL A 203 -8.06 39.10 15.93
C VAL A 203 -8.12 40.33 16.84
N GLY A 204 -7.12 40.51 17.72
CA GLY A 204 -6.99 41.68 18.59
C GLY A 204 -6.18 42.86 18.03
N ARG A 205 -5.91 42.89 16.72
CA ARG A 205 -5.24 44.00 16.01
C ARG A 205 -6.11 44.56 14.92
#